data_AF-A0A967W1F1-F1
#
_entry.id   AF-A0A967W1F1-F1
#
_cell.length_a   1.000
_cell.length_b   1.000
_cell.length_c   1.000
_cell.angle_alpha   90.00
_cell.angle_beta   90.00
_cell.angle_gamma   90.00
#
_symmetry.space_group_name_H-M   'P 1'
#
loop_
_entity.id
_entity.type
_entity.pdbx_description
1 polymer ?
#
loop_
_entity_poly.entity_id
_entity_poly.type
_entity_poly.pdbx_seq_one_letter_code
_entity_poly.pdbx_strand_id
1 'polypeptide(L)'
;MNELTITAAVLFGILIRFGIPIMITFGLAWLLRRMDERWRAEAEESAAQEKYEAQQAALQKIWLQQPCWEIKNCPREHRSLCKAFINNEIPCWETFRSNGSLSPRCKNCEYQKTLHESIDINN
;
A
#
# COMPACT_ATOMS: atom_id res chain seq x y z
N MET A 1 26.77 -53.02 39.09
CA MET A 1 26.32 -52.51 37.78
C MET A 1 24.87 -51.99 37.79
N ASN A 2 24.11 -52.08 38.89
CA ASN A 2 22.68 -51.74 38.92
C ASN A 2 22.41 -50.28 39.34
N GLU A 3 23.21 -49.71 40.25
CA GLU A 3 23.03 -48.30 40.69
C GLU A 3 23.26 -47.29 39.55
N LEU A 4 24.24 -47.55 38.68
CA LEU A 4 24.56 -46.68 37.55
C LEU A 4 23.45 -46.68 36.50
N THR A 5 22.86 -47.85 36.23
CA THR A 5 21.76 -47.98 35.26
C THR A 5 20.47 -47.38 35.77
N ILE A 6 20.16 -47.51 37.06
CA ILE A 6 19.00 -46.88 37.69
C ILE A 6 19.13 -45.35 37.64
N THR A 7 20.28 -44.81 38.04
CA THR A 7 20.54 -43.36 38.01
C THR A 7 20.43 -42.80 36.59
N ALA A 8 20.99 -43.50 35.60
CA ALA A 8 20.90 -43.12 34.19
C ALA A 8 19.45 -43.13 33.68
N ALA A 9 18.65 -44.15 34.04
CA ALA A 9 17.25 -44.26 33.62
C ALA A 9 16.39 -43.12 34.19
N VAL A 10 16.59 -42.74 35.46
CA VAL A 10 15.88 -41.62 36.09
C VAL A 10 16.24 -40.29 35.42
N LEU A 11 17.53 -40.02 35.20
CA LEU A 11 17.97 -38.81 34.52
C LEU A 11 17.42 -38.73 33.09
N PHE A 12 17.44 -39.84 32.35
CA PHE A 12 16.91 -39.89 31.00
C PHE A 12 15.39 -39.64 30.97
N GLY A 13 14.65 -40.22 31.92
CA GLY A 13 13.21 -39.97 32.09
C GLY A 13 12.91 -38.49 32.37
N ILE A 14 13.69 -37.85 33.23
CA ILE A 14 13.57 -36.41 33.52
C ILE A 14 13.90 -35.58 32.27
N LEU A 15 14.99 -35.90 31.59
CA LEU A 15 15.47 -35.16 30.43
C LEU A 15 14.50 -35.27 29.24
N ILE A 16 13.87 -36.43 29.03
CA ILE A 16 12.80 -36.58 28.05
C ILE A 16 11.58 -35.73 28.44
N ARG A 17 11.17 -35.79 29.71
CA ARG A 17 9.92 -35.16 30.17
C ARG A 17 10.00 -33.64 30.23
N PHE A 18 11.19 -33.06 30.41
CA PHE A 18 11.40 -31.61 30.43
C PHE A 18 12.11 -31.07 29.20
N GLY A 19 13.11 -31.79 28.69
CA GLY A 19 13.89 -31.37 27.52
C GLY A 19 13.06 -31.36 26.24
N ILE A 20 12.22 -32.37 26.01
CA ILE A 20 11.38 -32.42 24.81
C ILE A 20 10.36 -31.25 24.80
N PRO A 21 9.57 -31.00 25.85
CA PRO A 21 8.64 -29.86 25.86
C PRO A 21 9.33 -28.50 25.68
N ILE A 22 10.50 -28.31 26.28
CA ILE A 22 11.26 -27.06 26.14
C ILE A 22 11.74 -26.90 24.69
N MET A 23 12.32 -27.95 24.11
CA MET A 23 12.80 -27.94 22.72
C MET A 23 11.65 -27.68 21.73
N ILE A 24 10.50 -28.33 21.94
CA ILE A 24 9.32 -28.12 21.09
C ILE A 24 8.84 -26.67 21.20
N THR A 25 8.75 -26.13 22.42
CA THR A 25 8.30 -24.75 22.65
C THR A 25 9.25 -23.75 22.01
N PHE A 26 10.56 -23.93 22.16
CA PHE A 26 11.57 -23.10 21.51
C PHE A 26 11.49 -23.21 19.98
N GLY A 27 11.32 -24.42 19.45
CA GLY A 27 11.17 -24.67 18.02
C GLY A 27 9.93 -23.99 17.45
N LEU A 28 8.78 -24.11 18.13
CA LEU A 28 7.54 -23.43 17.75
C LEU A 28 7.68 -21.91 17.82
N ALA A 29 8.24 -21.38 18.91
CA ALA A 29 8.46 -19.94 19.05
C ALA A 29 9.39 -19.39 17.97
N TRP A 30 10.44 -20.12 17.61
CA TRP A 30 11.34 -19.78 16.51
C TRP A 30 10.62 -19.83 15.15
N LEU A 31 9.82 -20.87 14.91
CA LEU A 31 9.04 -21.03 13.68
C LEU A 31 8.01 -19.90 13.50
N LEU A 32 7.26 -19.58 14.56
CA LEU A 32 6.24 -18.53 14.53
C LEU A 32 6.87 -17.15 14.28
N ARG A 33 8.01 -16.84 14.91
CA ARG A 33 8.75 -15.59 14.65
C ARG A 33 9.16 -15.47 13.19
N ARG A 34 9.67 -16.55 12.60
CA ARG A 34 10.09 -16.55 11.20
C ARG A 34 8.93 -16.31 10.22
N MET A 35 7.71 -16.71 10.58
CA MET A 35 6.52 -16.42 9.76
C MET A 35 6.01 -14.99 9.96
N ASP A 36 6.02 -14.49 11.21
CA ASP A 36 5.55 -13.14 11.54
C ASP A 36 6.31 -12.05 10.76
N GLU A 37 7.62 -12.24 10.55
CA GLU A 37 8.44 -11.34 9.74
C GLU A 37 7.94 -11.21 8.29
N ARG A 38 7.49 -12.31 7.68
CA ARG A 38 6.95 -12.29 6.32
C ARG A 38 5.61 -11.57 6.26
N TRP A 39 4.73 -11.82 7.22
CA TRP A 39 3.41 -11.18 7.26
C TRP A 39 3.48 -9.69 7.53
N ARG A 40 4.46 -9.21 8.31
CA ARG A 40 4.68 -7.76 8.48
C ARG A 40 5.06 -7.09 7.17
N ALA A 41 5.94 -7.71 6.39
CA ALA A 41 6.30 -7.19 5.07
C ALA A 41 5.10 -7.15 4.12
N GLU A 42 4.30 -8.23 4.07
CA GLU A 42 3.07 -8.28 3.26
C GLU A 42 2.00 -7.27 3.74
N ALA A 43 1.89 -7.03 5.05
CA ALA A 43 0.97 -6.05 5.63
C ALA A 43 1.37 -4.61 5.27
N GLU A 44 2.67 -4.30 5.22
CA GLU A 44 3.15 -2.99 4.78
C GLU A 44 2.88 -2.77 3.29
N GLU A 45 3.12 -3.78 2.45
CA GLU A 45 2.84 -3.71 1.01
C GLU A 45 1.35 -3.54 0.72
N SER A 46 0.50 -4.35 1.37
CA SER A 46 -0.96 -4.25 1.20
C SER A 46 -1.52 -2.94 1.75
N ALA A 47 -1.02 -2.44 2.89
CA ALA A 47 -1.42 -1.12 3.40
C ALA A 47 -0.96 0.03 2.49
N ALA A 48 0.21 -0.07 1.88
CA ALA A 48 0.68 0.92 0.90
C ALA A 48 -0.18 0.88 -0.38
N GLN A 49 -0.55 -0.32 -0.83
CA GLN A 49 -1.43 -0.49 -1.98
C GLN A 49 -2.84 0.04 -1.71
N GLU A 50 -3.44 -0.28 -0.56
CA GLU A 50 -4.75 0.23 -0.16
C GLU A 50 -4.77 1.76 -0.10
N LYS A 51 -3.73 2.37 0.48
CA LYS A 51 -3.58 3.84 0.49
C LYS A 51 -3.50 4.43 -0.91
N TYR A 52 -2.75 3.79 -1.80
CA TYR A 52 -2.62 4.23 -3.19
C TYR A 52 -3.96 4.15 -3.93
N GLU A 53 -4.69 3.04 -3.78
CA GLU A 53 -6.01 2.85 -4.38
C GLU A 53 -7.04 3.84 -3.83
N ALA A 54 -7.06 4.07 -2.50
CA ALA A 54 -7.91 5.07 -1.87
C ALA A 54 -7.60 6.49 -2.36
N GLN A 55 -6.31 6.82 -2.49
CA GLN A 55 -5.87 8.10 -3.02
C GLN A 55 -6.30 8.30 -4.48
N GLN A 56 -6.18 7.28 -5.32
CA GLN A 56 -6.67 7.33 -6.70
C GLN A 56 -8.19 7.49 -6.79
N ALA A 57 -8.95 6.78 -5.94
CA ALA A 57 -10.41 6.91 -5.92
C ALA A 57 -10.85 8.33 -5.49
N ALA A 58 -10.15 8.92 -4.52
CA ALA A 58 -10.38 10.31 -4.09
C ALA A 58 -10.10 11.30 -5.23
N LEU A 59 -8.95 11.15 -5.90
CA LEU A 59 -8.56 11.91 -7.09
C LEU A 59 -9.63 11.86 -8.19
N GLN A 60 -10.09 10.64 -8.48
CA GLN A 60 -11.11 10.41 -9.51
C GLN A 60 -12.40 11.15 -9.18
N LYS A 61 -12.85 11.06 -7.93
CA LYS A 61 -14.06 11.76 -7.47
C LYS A 61 -13.92 13.28 -7.58
N ILE A 62 -12.78 13.85 -7.20
CA ILE A 62 -12.54 15.29 -7.24
C ILE A 62 -12.57 15.81 -8.68
N TRP A 63 -11.86 15.17 -9.62
CA TRP A 63 -11.82 15.67 -11.00
C TRP A 63 -13.17 15.54 -11.72
N LEU A 64 -13.98 14.54 -11.35
CA LEU A 64 -15.31 14.32 -11.93
C LEU A 64 -16.30 15.38 -11.45
N GLN A 65 -16.18 15.78 -10.18
CA GLN A 65 -17.03 16.81 -9.59
C GLN A 65 -16.59 18.22 -9.96
N GLN A 66 -15.28 18.45 -10.09
CA GLN A 66 -14.70 19.76 -10.38
C GLN A 66 -13.71 19.64 -11.53
N PRO A 67 -14.20 19.56 -12.77
CA PRO A 67 -13.33 19.48 -13.93
C PRO A 67 -12.63 20.82 -14.21
N CYS A 68 -11.47 20.77 -14.86
CA CYS A 68 -10.63 21.94 -15.04
C CYS A 68 -11.30 23.10 -15.80
N TRP A 69 -12.27 22.81 -16.68
CA TRP A 69 -12.99 23.83 -17.45
C TRP A 69 -14.01 24.62 -16.62
N GLU A 70 -14.50 24.06 -15.51
CA GLU A 70 -15.37 24.78 -14.57
C GLU A 70 -14.54 25.73 -13.72
N ILE A 71 -13.42 25.24 -13.15
CA ILE A 71 -12.51 26.04 -12.34
C ILE A 71 -11.86 27.16 -13.16
N LYS A 72 -11.38 26.85 -14.37
CA LYS A 72 -10.78 27.85 -15.28
C LYS A 72 -11.81 28.67 -16.06
N ASN A 73 -13.10 28.43 -15.81
CA ASN A 73 -14.21 29.09 -16.47
C ASN A 73 -14.04 29.18 -18.01
N CYS A 74 -13.67 28.08 -18.65
CA CYS A 74 -13.35 28.08 -20.07
C CYS A 74 -14.61 28.35 -20.93
N PRO A 75 -14.54 29.16 -21.99
CA PRO A 75 -15.67 29.38 -22.89
C PRO A 75 -16.01 28.13 -23.70
N ARG A 76 -17.26 28.00 -24.15
CA ARG A 76 -17.76 26.80 -24.86
C ARG A 76 -16.92 26.45 -26.10
N GLU A 77 -16.45 27.45 -26.83
CA GLU A 77 -15.59 27.29 -28.02
C GLU A 77 -14.25 26.61 -27.70
N HIS A 78 -13.67 26.90 -26.53
CA HIS A 78 -12.45 26.22 -26.06
C HIS A 78 -12.75 24.81 -25.53
N ARG A 79 -13.94 24.57 -24.97
CA ARG A 79 -14.32 23.25 -24.46
C ARG A 79 -14.46 22.23 -25.59
N SER A 80 -15.11 22.60 -26.69
CA SER A 80 -15.30 21.69 -27.84
C SER A 80 -13.99 21.27 -28.52
N LEU A 81 -12.92 22.08 -28.38
CA LEU A 81 -11.59 21.77 -28.90
C LEU A 81 -10.68 21.06 -27.88
N CYS A 82 -11.09 20.98 -26.61
CA CYS A 82 -10.27 20.42 -25.55
C CYS A 82 -10.40 18.90 -25.49
N LYS A 83 -9.29 18.19 -25.71
CA LYS A 83 -9.24 16.72 -25.61
C LYS A 83 -9.73 16.20 -24.24
N ALA A 84 -9.41 16.92 -23.15
CA ALA A 84 -9.82 16.55 -21.80
C ALA A 84 -11.31 16.80 -21.52
N PHE A 85 -11.96 17.67 -22.28
CA PHE A 85 -13.42 17.86 -22.20
C PHE A 85 -14.15 16.75 -22.97
N ILE A 86 -13.61 16.38 -24.13
CA ILE A 86 -14.14 15.30 -24.96
C ILE A 86 -14.00 13.94 -24.26
N ASN A 87 -12.87 13.69 -23.61
CA ASN A 87 -12.62 12.49 -22.82
C ASN A 87 -12.51 12.86 -21.33
N ASN A 88 -13.65 12.88 -20.64
CA ASN A 88 -13.75 13.23 -19.21
C ASN A 88 -13.59 12.02 -18.27
N GLU A 89 -13.45 10.82 -18.81
CA GLU A 89 -13.21 9.60 -18.03
C GLU A 89 -11.80 9.58 -17.44
N ILE A 90 -10.87 10.26 -18.13
CA ILE A 90 -9.49 10.46 -17.70
C ILE A 90 -9.25 11.94 -17.37
N PRO A 91 -8.35 12.23 -16.44
CA PRO A 91 -8.06 13.61 -16.08
C PRO A 91 -7.29 14.32 -17.20
N CYS A 92 -7.35 15.65 -17.18
CA CYS A 92 -6.71 16.44 -18.22
C CYS A 92 -5.20 16.21 -18.31
N TRP A 93 -4.50 16.01 -17.20
CA TRP A 93 -3.05 15.79 -17.22
C TRP A 93 -2.66 14.45 -17.86
N GLU A 94 -3.50 13.41 -17.76
CA GLU A 94 -3.24 12.12 -18.41
C GLU A 94 -3.43 12.24 -19.92
N THR A 95 -4.45 12.99 -20.34
CA THR A 95 -4.71 13.28 -21.76
C THR A 95 -3.56 14.03 -22.43
N PHE A 96 -2.84 14.88 -21.69
CA PHE A 96 -1.70 15.65 -22.18
C PHE A 96 -0.34 15.07 -21.78
N ARG A 97 -0.31 13.83 -21.26
CA ARG A 97 0.93 13.12 -20.95
C ARG A 97 1.65 12.75 -22.24
N SER A 98 2.98 12.87 -22.25
CA SER A 98 3.81 12.53 -23.41
C SER A 98 5.04 11.77 -22.95
N ASN A 99 5.30 10.61 -23.56
CA ASN A 99 6.43 9.73 -23.23
C ASN A 99 6.52 9.38 -21.73
N GLY A 100 5.39 9.11 -21.08
CA GLY A 100 5.31 8.78 -19.65
C GLY A 100 5.52 9.98 -18.70
N SER A 101 5.94 11.14 -19.20
CA SER A 101 6.17 12.34 -18.41
C SER A 101 5.01 13.32 -18.53
N LEU A 102 4.75 14.06 -17.44
CA LEU A 102 3.82 15.18 -17.49
C LEU A 102 4.39 16.29 -18.37
N SER A 103 3.56 16.78 -19.29
CA SER A 103 3.87 17.96 -20.09
C SER A 103 4.24 19.14 -19.19
N PRO A 104 5.20 20.00 -19.58
CA PRO A 104 5.54 21.22 -18.85
C PRO A 104 4.34 22.12 -18.56
N ARG A 105 3.32 22.10 -19.44
CA ARG A 105 2.07 22.85 -19.26
C ARG A 105 1.24 22.35 -18.07
N CYS A 106 1.33 21.06 -17.76
CA CYS A 106 0.64 20.46 -16.62
C CYS A 106 1.40 20.74 -15.32
N LYS A 107 2.73 20.65 -15.32
CA LYS A 107 3.56 20.88 -14.11
C LYS A 107 3.28 22.21 -13.41
N ASN A 108 2.98 23.26 -14.17
CA ASN A 108 2.66 24.59 -13.65
C ASN A 108 1.15 24.92 -13.66
N CYS A 109 0.29 23.93 -13.88
CA CYS A 109 -1.14 24.14 -13.92
C CYS A 109 -1.70 24.28 -12.50
N GLU A 110 -2.34 25.42 -12.21
CA GLU A 110 -3.01 25.68 -10.93
C GLU A 110 -4.01 24.59 -10.55
N TYR A 111 -4.81 24.12 -11.51
CA TYR A 111 -5.74 23.01 -11.30
C TYR A 111 -5.07 21.75 -10.74
N GLN A 112 -3.88 21.40 -11.25
CA GLN A 112 -3.16 20.22 -10.75
C GLN A 112 -2.69 20.42 -9.30
N LYS A 113 -2.27 21.64 -8.95
CA LYS A 113 -1.84 21.98 -7.58
C LYS A 113 -3.01 21.90 -6.60
N THR A 114 -4.12 22.56 -6.92
CA THR A 114 -5.34 22.54 -6.09
C THR A 114 -5.88 21.13 -5.91
N LEU A 115 -5.83 20.32 -6.97
CA LEU A 115 -6.31 18.95 -6.93
C LEU A 115 -5.42 18.05 -6.07
N HIS A 116 -4.10 18.30 -6.00
CA HIS A 116 -3.23 17.58 -5.06
C HIS A 116 -3.47 18.00 -3.61
N GLU A 117 -3.60 19.32 -3.37
CA GLU A 117 -3.84 19.89 -2.04
C GLU A 117 -5.18 19.42 -1.42
N SER A 118 -6.22 19.24 -2.26
CA SER A 118 -7.52 18.72 -1.79
C SER A 118 -7.49 17.25 -1.36
N ILE A 119 -6.49 16.46 -1.76
CA ILE A 119 -6.31 15.09 -1.28
C ILE A 119 -5.67 15.10 0.10
N ASP A 120 -4.68 15.97 0.32
CA ASP A 120 -3.95 16.09 1.59
C ASP A 120 -4.86 16.52 2.75
N ILE A 121 -5.95 17.25 2.46
CA ILE A 121 -6.95 17.66 3.45
C ILE A 121 -7.93 16.52 3.80
N ASN A 122 -8.14 15.56 2.89
CA ASN A 122 -9.12 14.49 3.03
C ASN A 122 -8.52 13.15 3.52
N ASN A 123 -7.21 13.10 3.77
CA ASN A 123 -6.46 11.93 4.22
C ASN A 123 -5.78 12.19 5.56
#